data_AF-A0A919BRE5-F1
#
_entry.id   AF-A0A919BRE5-F1
#
_cell.length_a   1.000
_cell.length_b   1.000
_cell.length_c   1.000
_cell.angle_alpha   90.00
_cell.angle_beta   90.00
_cell.angle_gamma   90.00
#
_symmetry.space_group_name_H-M   'P 1'
#
loop_
_entity.id
_entity.type
_entity.pdbx_description
1 polymer ?
#
loop_
_entity_poly.entity_id
_entity_poly.type
_entity_poly.pdbx_seq_one_letter_code
_entity_poly.pdbx_strand_id
1 'polypeptide(L)'
;MHRRRWGRVGGALALLCLSQTLAAPEASAGGTEAGCQAESCQGVDPYVAGCDWDAEPIAQLNKGNDLEVQLVYSYSCNAVWARATLNPAYTGNESLYVELWSTPTGGGAQWAHGTTKYLTRDLPQAHTLMGDWQGTNKACWNNVGARWDPAPLHYEGAGGSMPRTTGDCTAWQ
;
A
#
# COMPACT_ATOMS: atom_id res chain seq x y z
N MET A 1 75.81 -7.60 26.92
CA MET A 1 76.45 -8.52 25.95
C MET A 1 75.79 -9.88 26.05
N HIS A 2 75.08 -10.34 25.02
CA HIS A 2 74.97 -11.78 24.73
C HIS A 2 74.50 -11.97 23.29
N ARG A 3 75.43 -12.41 22.45
CA ARG A 3 75.16 -13.01 21.14
C ARG A 3 74.86 -14.49 21.36
N ARG A 4 73.75 -15.00 20.82
CA ARG A 4 73.66 -16.39 20.35
C ARG A 4 72.85 -16.44 19.05
N ARG A 5 73.59 -16.61 17.95
CA ARG A 5 73.12 -17.23 16.70
C ARG A 5 73.08 -18.73 16.91
N TRP A 6 72.13 -19.42 16.29
CA TRP A 6 72.11 -20.79 15.71
C TRP A 6 70.66 -20.95 15.20
N GLY A 7 70.30 -21.53 14.08
CA GLY A 7 70.93 -22.27 12.99
C GLY A 7 69.75 -22.73 12.10
N ARG A 8 69.89 -22.68 10.77
CA ARG A 8 68.81 -22.98 9.81
C ARG A 8 68.55 -24.48 9.68
N VAL A 9 67.28 -24.88 9.67
CA VAL A 9 66.71 -26.06 8.97
C VAL A 9 65.22 -25.68 8.74
N GLY A 10 64.57 -25.75 7.59
CA GLY A 10 64.79 -26.51 6.36
C GLY A 10 63.56 -27.39 6.12
N GLY A 11 62.74 -27.06 5.10
CA GLY A 11 61.97 -28.06 4.37
C GLY A 11 60.44 -28.11 4.53
N ALA A 12 59.78 -27.77 3.43
CA ALA A 12 58.64 -28.47 2.79
C ALA A 12 57.20 -28.24 3.27
N LEU A 13 56.47 -27.49 2.42
CA LEU A 13 55.22 -27.86 1.74
C LEU A 13 54.19 -28.72 2.49
N ALA A 14 53.03 -28.12 2.76
CA ALA A 14 51.73 -28.66 2.34
C ALA A 14 50.68 -27.54 2.30
N LEU A 15 50.44 -27.01 1.10
CA LEU A 15 49.24 -26.25 0.76
C LEU A 15 48.05 -27.21 0.80
N LEU A 16 47.30 -27.20 1.92
CA LEU A 16 45.97 -27.77 1.98
C LEU A 16 44.97 -26.62 1.97
N CYS A 17 44.61 -26.23 0.74
CA CYS A 17 43.44 -25.41 0.46
C CYS A 17 42.19 -26.21 0.89
N LEU A 18 41.77 -26.05 2.14
CA LEU A 18 40.39 -26.35 2.52
C LEU A 18 39.51 -25.25 1.94
N SER A 19 39.04 -25.49 0.72
CA SER A 19 37.96 -24.75 0.07
C SER A 19 36.74 -24.80 0.98
N GLN A 20 36.56 -23.72 1.74
CA GLN A 20 35.34 -23.40 2.45
C GLN A 20 34.24 -23.23 1.40
N THR A 21 33.42 -24.26 1.19
CA THR A 21 32.12 -24.09 0.54
C THR A 21 31.21 -23.40 1.54
N LEU A 22 31.39 -22.08 1.71
CA LEU A 22 30.29 -21.23 2.13
C LEU A 22 29.27 -21.32 1.00
N ALA A 23 28.24 -22.16 1.19
CA ALA A 23 27.01 -22.01 0.46
C ALA A 23 26.50 -20.60 0.79
N ALA A 24 26.67 -19.68 -0.15
CA ALA A 24 25.97 -18.40 -0.09
C ALA A 24 24.48 -18.72 0.00
N PRO A 25 23.71 -18.08 0.90
CA PRO A 25 22.27 -18.14 0.79
C PRO A 25 21.93 -17.59 -0.60
N GLU A 26 21.30 -18.42 -1.43
CA GLU A 26 20.68 -17.98 -2.67
C GLU A 26 19.66 -16.92 -2.28
N ALA A 27 19.98 -15.66 -2.58
CA ALA A 27 19.07 -14.55 -2.48
C ALA A 27 17.91 -14.78 -3.46
N SER A 28 16.90 -15.53 -3.02
CA SER A 28 15.65 -15.70 -3.72
C SER A 28 14.66 -14.67 -3.21
N ALA A 29 14.67 -13.51 -3.87
CA ALA A 29 13.50 -12.66 -4.08
C ALA A 29 13.98 -11.47 -4.93
N GLY A 30 13.97 -11.64 -6.26
CA GLY A 30 13.88 -10.49 -7.14
C GLY A 30 12.48 -9.90 -6.97
N GLY A 31 12.26 -9.14 -5.89
CA GLY A 31 11.11 -8.27 -5.77
C GLY A 31 11.22 -7.22 -6.87
N THR A 32 10.10 -6.90 -7.52
CA THR A 32 10.03 -5.72 -8.38
C THR A 32 10.42 -4.52 -7.53
N GLU A 33 11.53 -3.86 -7.88
CA GLU A 33 11.98 -2.70 -7.13
C GLU A 33 10.94 -1.59 -7.27
N ALA A 34 10.52 -1.02 -6.14
CA ALA A 34 9.59 0.09 -6.11
C ALA A 34 10.12 1.26 -6.95
N GLY A 35 9.33 1.73 -7.91
CA GLY A 35 9.69 2.83 -8.81
C GLY A 35 9.61 4.22 -8.16
N CYS A 36 9.13 4.30 -6.92
CA CYS A 36 9.03 5.52 -6.13
C CYS A 36 9.11 5.20 -4.63
N GLN A 37 9.28 6.22 -3.79
CA GLN A 37 9.22 6.09 -2.33
C GLN A 37 8.66 7.35 -1.66
N ALA A 38 7.81 7.16 -0.64
CA ALA A 38 7.20 8.20 0.19
C ALA A 38 6.50 9.28 -0.65
N GLU A 39 6.85 10.55 -0.47
CA GLU A 39 6.22 11.68 -1.17
C GLU A 39 6.29 11.55 -2.71
N SER A 40 7.34 10.93 -3.24
CA SER A 40 7.49 10.72 -4.69
C SER A 40 6.48 9.72 -5.27
N CYS A 41 5.82 8.92 -4.43
CA CYS A 41 4.75 8.02 -4.84
C CYS A 41 3.37 8.69 -4.88
N GLN A 42 3.21 9.88 -4.31
CA GLN A 42 1.89 10.51 -4.26
C GLN A 42 1.36 10.79 -5.67
N GLY A 43 0.13 10.33 -5.95
CA GLY A 43 -0.49 10.45 -7.26
C GLY A 43 0.02 9.45 -8.31
N VAL A 44 0.89 8.50 -7.94
CA VAL A 44 1.38 7.45 -8.83
C VAL A 44 0.49 6.20 -8.69
N ASP A 45 0.31 5.46 -9.78
CA ASP A 45 -0.41 4.17 -9.75
C ASP A 45 0.45 3.10 -9.07
N PRO A 46 -0.06 2.43 -8.01
CA PRO A 46 0.73 1.48 -7.22
C PRO A 46 1.20 0.26 -8.02
N TYR A 47 0.42 -0.22 -9.00
CA TYR A 47 0.82 -1.39 -9.80
C TYR A 47 1.83 -1.02 -10.87
N VAL A 48 1.76 0.20 -11.41
CA VAL A 48 2.76 0.71 -12.36
C VAL A 48 4.10 0.95 -11.66
N ALA A 49 4.06 1.46 -10.43
CA ALA A 49 5.26 1.68 -9.61
C ALA A 49 5.81 0.40 -8.97
N GLY A 50 5.12 -0.74 -9.08
CA GLY A 50 5.50 -1.98 -8.40
C GLY A 50 5.49 -1.82 -6.89
N CYS A 51 4.49 -1.13 -6.33
CA CYS A 51 4.25 -0.97 -4.90
C CYS A 51 3.29 -2.02 -4.34
N ASP A 52 2.63 -2.79 -5.21
CA ASP A 52 1.61 -3.77 -4.82
C ASP A 52 2.19 -5.08 -4.23
N TRP A 53 3.46 -5.38 -4.49
CA TRP A 53 4.07 -6.67 -4.13
C TRP A 53 4.17 -6.94 -2.63
N ASP A 54 4.27 -5.90 -1.81
CA ASP A 54 4.30 -5.95 -0.34
C ASP A 54 3.16 -5.16 0.31
N ALA A 55 2.10 -4.90 -0.45
CA ALA A 55 0.96 -4.13 0.00
C ALA A 55 0.05 -4.95 0.93
N GLU A 56 -0.16 -4.45 2.14
CA GLU A 56 -0.99 -5.09 3.16
C GLU A 56 -2.21 -4.22 3.51
N PRO A 57 -3.39 -4.81 3.74
CA PRO A 57 -4.55 -4.08 4.22
C PRO A 57 -4.35 -3.64 5.67
N ILE A 58 -4.42 -2.33 5.91
CA ILE A 58 -4.35 -1.72 7.24
C ILE A 58 -5.74 -1.38 7.79
N ALA A 59 -6.75 -1.27 6.92
CA ALA A 59 -8.15 -1.23 7.32
C ALA A 59 -9.02 -1.84 6.22
N GLN A 60 -10.19 -2.37 6.60
CA GLN A 60 -11.15 -2.97 5.68
C GLN A 60 -12.58 -2.70 6.13
N LEU A 61 -13.48 -2.57 5.17
CA LEU A 61 -14.93 -2.65 5.35
C LEU A 61 -15.52 -3.60 4.31
N ASN A 62 -16.64 -4.24 4.67
CA ASN A 62 -17.39 -5.11 3.78
C ASN A 62 -18.86 -4.66 3.73
N LYS A 63 -19.41 -4.49 2.53
CA LYS A 63 -20.86 -4.32 2.32
C LYS A 63 -21.48 -5.68 2.08
N GLY A 64 -21.81 -6.39 3.16
CA GLY A 64 -22.24 -7.79 3.07
C GLY A 64 -21.19 -8.65 2.38
N ASN A 65 -21.63 -9.50 1.44
CA ASN A 65 -20.75 -10.33 0.62
C ASN A 65 -20.49 -9.73 -0.77
N ASP A 66 -20.96 -8.50 -1.03
CA ASP A 66 -20.96 -7.92 -2.37
C ASP A 66 -19.71 -7.10 -2.66
N LEU A 67 -19.25 -6.29 -1.70
CA LEU A 67 -18.15 -5.36 -1.89
C LEU A 67 -17.20 -5.41 -0.69
N GLU A 68 -15.93 -5.56 -0.99
CA GLU A 68 -14.82 -5.36 -0.06
C GLU A 68 -14.09 -4.07 -0.44
N VAL A 69 -13.84 -3.19 0.54
CA VAL A 69 -12.99 -1.99 0.36
C VAL A 69 -11.93 -2.00 1.44
N GLN A 70 -10.68 -1.83 1.02
CA GLN A 70 -9.49 -1.86 1.85
C GLN A 70 -8.72 -0.56 1.70
N LEU A 71 -8.22 -0.05 2.82
CA LEU A 71 -7.07 0.84 2.83
C LEU A 71 -5.83 -0.04 2.93
N VAL A 72 -4.95 0.05 1.94
CA VAL A 72 -3.72 -0.75 1.87
C VAL A 72 -2.50 0.14 2.00
N TYR A 73 -1.42 -0.43 2.55
CA TYR A 73 -0.13 0.22 2.74
C TYR A 73 0.99 -0.66 2.20
N SER A 74 1.96 -0.07 1.51
CA SER A 74 3.19 -0.73 1.07
C SER A 74 4.39 -0.21 1.86
N TYR A 75 5.17 -1.12 2.44
CA TYR A 75 6.39 -0.80 3.17
C TYR A 75 7.49 -0.30 2.23
N SER A 76 7.61 -0.90 1.05
CA SER A 76 8.61 -0.56 0.04
C SER A 76 8.41 0.84 -0.51
N CYS A 77 7.15 1.21 -0.77
CA CYS A 77 6.81 2.52 -1.31
C CYS A 77 6.50 3.57 -0.27
N ASN A 78 6.30 3.21 1.02
CA ASN A 78 5.83 4.14 2.05
C ASN A 78 4.63 4.95 1.53
N ALA A 79 3.57 4.27 1.12
CA ALA A 79 2.41 4.90 0.50
C ALA A 79 1.15 4.08 0.78
N VAL A 80 -0.01 4.75 0.75
CA VAL A 80 -1.32 4.13 0.96
C VAL A 80 -2.24 4.33 -0.22
N TRP A 81 -3.17 3.42 -0.46
CA TRP A 81 -4.25 3.61 -1.44
C TRP A 81 -5.50 2.84 -1.05
N ALA A 82 -6.62 3.19 -1.66
CA ALA A 82 -7.84 2.40 -1.55
C ALA A 82 -7.80 1.29 -2.61
N ARG A 83 -8.13 0.06 -2.21
CA ARG A 83 -8.37 -1.10 -3.09
C ARG A 83 -9.79 -1.60 -2.84
N ALA A 84 -10.49 -1.97 -3.90
CA ALA A 84 -11.83 -2.52 -3.76
C ALA A 84 -12.05 -3.70 -4.71
N THR A 85 -12.83 -4.67 -4.23
CA THR A 85 -13.22 -5.85 -4.98
C THR A 85 -14.73 -6.04 -4.87
N LEU A 86 -15.37 -6.23 -6.02
CA LEU A 86 -16.78 -6.53 -6.16
C LEU A 86 -16.94 -8.04 -6.40
N ASN A 87 -17.86 -8.66 -5.67
CA ASN A 87 -18.19 -10.07 -5.84
C ASN A 87 -18.76 -10.30 -7.26
N PRO A 88 -18.27 -11.29 -8.02
CA PRO A 88 -18.81 -11.61 -9.34
C PRO A 88 -20.32 -11.94 -9.35
N ALA A 89 -20.89 -12.36 -8.21
CA ALA A 89 -22.32 -12.60 -8.04
C ALA A 89 -23.16 -11.33 -7.81
N TYR A 90 -22.51 -10.16 -7.69
CA TYR A 90 -23.21 -8.89 -7.52
C TYR A 90 -24.11 -8.58 -8.73
N THR A 91 -25.39 -8.35 -8.45
CA THR A 91 -26.43 -8.10 -9.47
C THR A 91 -26.85 -6.63 -9.54
N GLY A 92 -26.19 -5.73 -8.80
CA GLY A 92 -26.44 -4.30 -8.89
C GLY A 92 -26.02 -3.76 -10.26
N ASN A 93 -26.76 -2.76 -10.74
CA ASN A 93 -26.49 -2.10 -12.02
C ASN A 93 -25.88 -0.70 -11.82
N GLU A 94 -25.71 -0.27 -10.57
CA GLU A 94 -25.08 0.98 -10.23
C GLU A 94 -23.56 0.93 -10.41
N SER A 95 -22.97 2.08 -10.75
CA SER A 95 -21.53 2.27 -10.61
C SER A 95 -21.20 2.57 -9.16
N LEU A 96 -20.20 1.88 -8.62
CA LEU A 96 -19.68 2.14 -7.27
C LEU A 96 -18.39 2.93 -7.40
N TYR A 97 -18.34 4.09 -6.78
CA TYR A 97 -17.17 4.96 -6.76
C TYR A 97 -16.31 4.63 -5.56
N VAL A 98 -15.00 4.50 -5.76
CA VAL A 98 -14.01 4.24 -4.71
C VAL A 98 -13.00 5.37 -4.66
N GLU A 99 -12.76 5.84 -3.45
CA GLU A 99 -11.97 7.03 -3.14
C GLU A 99 -11.06 6.78 -1.95
N LEU A 100 -9.85 7.34 -2.02
CA LEU A 100 -8.98 7.54 -0.87
C LEU A 100 -9.20 8.97 -0.39
N TRP A 101 -9.58 9.13 0.87
CA TRP A 101 -9.66 10.43 1.53
C TRP A 101 -8.54 10.58 2.53
N SER A 102 -7.96 11.78 2.57
CA SER A 102 -6.84 12.09 3.45
C SER A 102 -7.05 13.42 4.15
N THR A 103 -6.45 13.57 5.32
CA THR A 103 -6.26 14.85 6.01
C THR A 103 -4.79 15.09 6.31
N PRO A 104 -4.35 16.34 6.50
CA PRO A 104 -2.98 16.63 6.87
C PRO A 104 -2.69 16.09 8.26
N THR A 105 -1.43 15.71 8.49
CA THR A 105 -0.92 15.42 9.83
C THR A 105 -1.15 16.64 10.75
N GLY A 106 -1.96 16.47 11.80
CA GLY A 106 -2.34 17.56 12.71
C GLY A 106 -3.72 18.19 12.44
N GLY A 107 -4.48 17.67 11.46
CA GLY A 107 -5.84 18.09 11.14
C GLY A 107 -5.91 19.13 10.01
N GLY A 108 -7.12 19.39 9.53
CA GLY A 108 -7.38 20.30 8.41
C GLY A 108 -8.53 19.84 7.52
N ALA A 109 -8.74 20.54 6.41
CA ALA A 109 -9.70 20.13 5.40
C ALA A 109 -9.28 18.79 4.79
N GLN A 110 -10.20 17.85 4.69
CA GLN A 110 -10.00 16.59 3.99
C GLN A 110 -10.01 16.78 2.46
N TRP A 111 -9.30 15.93 1.73
CA TRP A 111 -9.36 15.88 0.26
C TRP A 111 -9.38 14.43 -0.24
N ALA A 112 -9.97 14.24 -1.42
CA ALA A 112 -9.87 12.99 -2.16
C ALA A 112 -8.56 12.95 -2.95
N HIS A 113 -7.85 11.82 -2.90
CA HIS A 113 -6.62 11.62 -3.66
C HIS A 113 -6.90 11.28 -5.13
N GLY A 114 -6.42 12.16 -6.00
CA GLY A 114 -6.27 11.87 -7.43
C GLY A 114 -7.59 11.63 -8.17
N THR A 115 -7.65 10.48 -8.87
CA THR A 115 -8.74 10.10 -9.76
C THR A 115 -9.61 9.04 -9.10
N THR A 116 -10.91 9.36 -8.97
CA THR A 116 -11.96 8.40 -8.59
C THR A 116 -11.90 7.16 -9.45
N LYS A 117 -12.02 5.99 -8.83
CA LYS A 117 -12.23 4.74 -9.57
C LYS A 117 -13.65 4.26 -9.45
N TYR A 118 -14.08 3.49 -10.44
CA TYR A 118 -15.41 2.90 -10.46
C TYR A 118 -15.30 1.37 -10.51
N LEU A 119 -16.20 0.72 -9.80
CA LEU A 119 -16.49 -0.71 -9.96
C LEU A 119 -17.82 -0.86 -10.66
N THR A 120 -17.85 -1.84 -11.56
CA THR A 120 -19.05 -2.38 -12.17
C THR A 120 -18.93 -3.89 -12.20
N ARG A 121 -19.99 -4.60 -12.59
CA ARG A 121 -19.91 -6.05 -12.79
C ARG A 121 -18.80 -6.46 -13.77
N ASP A 122 -18.57 -5.63 -14.79
CA ASP A 122 -17.57 -5.91 -15.84
C ASP A 122 -16.16 -5.42 -15.43
N LEU A 123 -16.05 -4.64 -14.35
CA LEU A 123 -14.80 -4.15 -13.76
C LEU A 123 -14.86 -4.37 -12.23
N PRO A 124 -14.70 -5.63 -11.78
CA PRO A 124 -14.94 -6.01 -10.39
C PRO A 124 -13.79 -5.65 -9.44
N GLN A 125 -12.74 -4.99 -9.92
CA GLN A 125 -11.60 -4.58 -9.11
C GLN A 125 -11.21 -3.15 -9.46
N ALA A 126 -10.89 -2.36 -8.45
CA ALA A 126 -10.44 -0.99 -8.62
C ALA A 126 -9.45 -0.60 -7.51
N HIS A 127 -8.55 0.34 -7.84
CA HIS A 127 -7.60 0.90 -6.89
C HIS A 127 -7.30 2.37 -7.19
N THR A 128 -7.21 3.20 -6.15
CA THR A 128 -6.88 4.62 -6.32
C THR A 128 -5.39 4.80 -6.61
N LEU A 129 -5.03 6.03 -6.96
CA LEU A 129 -3.63 6.45 -6.92
C LEU A 129 -3.14 6.47 -5.47
N MET A 130 -1.82 6.38 -5.30
CA MET A 130 -1.18 6.42 -4.00
C MET A 130 -1.32 7.80 -3.33
N GLY A 131 -1.56 7.78 -2.03
CA GLY A 131 -1.56 8.93 -1.15
C GLY A 131 -0.47 8.86 -0.09
N ASP A 132 -0.43 9.90 0.74
CA ASP A 132 0.56 10.05 1.78
C ASP A 132 0.26 9.13 2.96
N TRP A 133 1.21 8.28 3.33
CA TRP A 133 1.11 7.40 4.49
C TRP A 133 1.22 8.15 5.82
N GLN A 134 1.81 9.35 5.84
CA GLN A 134 1.95 10.16 7.07
C GLN A 134 0.68 10.96 7.40
N GLY A 135 -0.21 11.11 6.41
CA GLY A 135 -1.53 11.67 6.60
C GLY A 135 -2.47 10.71 7.33
N THR A 136 -3.61 11.21 7.78
CA THR A 136 -4.69 10.36 8.27
C THR A 136 -5.60 10.01 7.11
N ASN A 137 -5.82 8.72 6.86
CA ASN A 137 -6.40 8.21 5.62
C ASN A 137 -7.62 7.31 5.86
N LYS A 138 -8.57 7.32 4.94
CA LYS A 138 -9.66 6.32 4.87
C LYS A 138 -9.95 5.94 3.42
N ALA A 139 -10.32 4.68 3.22
CA ALA A 139 -10.84 4.20 1.94
C ALA A 139 -12.38 4.21 1.99
N CYS A 140 -13.03 4.76 0.97
CA CYS A 140 -14.47 4.91 0.92
C CYS A 140 -15.05 4.35 -0.37
N TRP A 141 -16.31 3.94 -0.30
CA TRP A 141 -17.15 3.71 -1.47
C TRP A 141 -18.45 4.49 -1.39
N ASN A 142 -19.02 4.83 -2.54
CA ASN A 142 -20.39 5.34 -2.64
C ASN A 142 -21.01 4.96 -4.00
N ASN A 143 -22.31 5.13 -4.17
CA ASN A 143 -22.97 4.97 -5.49
C ASN A 143 -23.63 6.28 -5.96
N VAL A 144 -23.25 7.41 -5.38
CA VAL A 144 -23.80 8.74 -5.65
C VAL A 144 -23.01 9.41 -6.76
N GLY A 145 -21.68 9.45 -6.62
CA GLY A 145 -20.82 10.15 -7.56
C GLY A 145 -19.34 10.18 -7.14
N ALA A 146 -18.52 10.60 -8.09
CA ALA A 146 -17.12 10.90 -7.86
C ALA A 146 -16.94 11.99 -6.79
N ARG A 147 -15.92 11.85 -5.94
CA ARG A 147 -15.55 12.80 -4.89
C ARG A 147 -16.66 13.08 -3.87
N TRP A 148 -17.64 12.20 -3.77
CA TRP A 148 -18.63 12.22 -2.70
C TRP A 148 -18.07 11.50 -1.47
N ASP A 149 -17.94 12.22 -0.35
CA ASP A 149 -17.60 11.61 0.93
C ASP A 149 -18.87 11.14 1.66
N PRO A 150 -19.10 9.83 1.84
CA PRO A 150 -20.25 9.34 2.60
C PRO A 150 -20.13 9.53 4.12
N ALA A 151 -18.94 9.89 4.63
CA ALA A 151 -18.67 10.05 6.06
C ALA A 151 -17.70 11.22 6.35
N PRO A 152 -18.05 12.47 6.01
CA PRO A 152 -17.16 13.63 6.20
C PRO A 152 -16.84 13.89 7.67
N LEU A 153 -15.62 14.37 7.95
CA LEU A 153 -15.20 14.77 9.31
C LEU A 153 -16.03 15.95 9.84
N HIS A 154 -16.41 16.87 8.97
CA HIS A 154 -17.22 18.03 9.31
C HIS A 154 -18.40 18.14 8.32
N TYR A 155 -19.60 18.11 8.85
CA TYR A 155 -20.81 18.45 8.09
C TYR A 155 -20.97 19.97 8.11
N GLU A 156 -20.57 20.65 7.04
CA GLU A 156 -20.89 22.07 6.87
C GLU A 156 -22.40 22.22 6.59
N GLY A 157 -23.16 22.53 7.65
CA GLY A 157 -24.46 23.20 7.61
C GLY A 157 -25.57 22.59 6.76
N ALA A 158 -26.46 21.81 7.39
CA ALA A 158 -27.91 21.96 7.23
C ALA A 158 -28.62 21.05 8.24
N GLY A 159 -29.58 21.60 8.98
CA GLY A 159 -30.55 20.85 9.77
C GLY A 159 -31.55 20.08 8.90
N GLY A 160 -31.09 19.46 7.82
CA GLY A 160 -31.83 18.51 7.01
C GLY A 160 -31.54 17.10 7.48
N SER A 161 -32.56 16.25 7.49
CA SER A 161 -32.40 14.80 7.64
C SER A 161 -31.31 14.30 6.67
N MET A 162 -30.32 13.58 7.19
CA MET A 162 -29.30 12.94 6.35
C MET A 162 -30.03 12.18 5.23
N PRO A 163 -29.63 12.33 3.96
CA PRO A 163 -30.13 11.42 2.94
C PRO A 163 -29.81 10.00 3.45
N ARG A 164 -30.66 9.02 3.12
CA ARG A 164 -30.30 7.60 3.31
C ARG A 164 -29.11 7.31 2.38
N THR A 165 -27.91 7.72 2.78
CA THR A 165 -26.75 7.80 1.91
C THR A 165 -26.17 6.41 1.72
N THR A 166 -26.10 5.98 0.47
CA THR A 166 -25.53 4.72 0.02
C THR A 166 -24.03 4.90 -0.18
N GLY A 167 -23.25 4.41 0.77
CA GLY A 167 -21.79 4.46 0.81
C GLY A 167 -21.28 4.21 2.22
N ASP A 168 -19.99 3.90 2.36
CA ASP A 168 -19.34 3.71 3.66
C ASP A 168 -17.82 3.91 3.53
N CYS A 169 -17.14 4.08 4.65
CA CYS A 169 -15.69 4.26 4.71
C CYS A 169 -15.05 3.38 5.78
N THR A 170 -13.77 3.05 5.59
CA THR A 170 -12.96 2.50 6.68
C THR A 170 -12.83 3.55 7.78
N ALA A 171 -12.52 3.11 8.99
CA ALA A 171 -12.06 4.04 10.01
C ALA A 171 -10.79 4.78 9.52
N TRP A 172 -10.65 6.02 9.95
CA TRP A 172 -9.43 6.81 9.74
C TRP A 172 -8.22 6.09 10.35
N GLN A 173 -7.15 5.90 9.57
CA GLN A 173 -5.86 5.32 9.97
C GLN A 173 -4.76 6.37 9.93
#